data_AF-A0A964YR23-F1
#
_entry.id   AF-A0A964YR23-F1
#
_cell.length_a   1.000
_cell.length_b   1.000
_cell.length_c   1.000
_cell.angle_alpha   90.00
_cell.angle_beta   90.00
_cell.angle_gamma   90.00
#
_symmetry.space_group_name_H-M   'P 1'
#
loop_
_entity.id
_entity.type
_entity.pdbx_description
1 polymer ?
#
loop_
_entity_poly.entity_id
_entity_poly.type
_entity_poly.pdbx_seq_one_letter_code
_entity_poly.pdbx_strand_id
1 'polypeptide(L)'
;MSLARKQGLKRSGTLKRTPLRRVSKKRAQQNRKYTKLREEYLKHNPVCDACGGRATEIHHKRGRFQERLLDKDFFSPLCRGCHQKVHMEPKWAYSVGLLIAR
;
A
#
# COMPACT_ATOMS: atom_id res chain seq x y z
N MET A 1 -4.28 37.16 4.24
CA MET A 1 -4.00 37.10 5.69
C MET A 1 -2.77 36.21 5.91
N SER A 2 -1.61 36.81 6.19
CA SER A 2 -0.35 36.07 6.39
C SER A 2 -0.38 35.34 7.73
N LEU A 3 -0.32 34.01 7.70
CA LEU A 3 -0.17 33.20 8.90
C LEU A 3 1.24 33.45 9.47
N ALA A 4 1.33 34.21 10.56
CA ALA A 4 2.57 34.37 11.31
C ALA A 4 3.07 32.99 11.79
N ARG A 5 4.35 32.68 11.53
CA ARG A 5 4.99 31.47 12.06
C ARG A 5 4.98 31.54 13.59
N LYS A 6 4.24 30.64 14.24
CA LYS A 6 4.34 30.42 15.69
C LYS A 6 5.78 29.99 16.05
N GLN A 7 6.26 30.41 17.22
CA GLN A 7 7.60 30.09 17.75
C GLN A 7 7.92 28.59 17.58
N GLY A 8 9.17 28.28 17.25
CA GLY A 8 9.64 26.90 17.04
C GLY A 8 9.50 26.04 18.29
N LEU A 9 9.42 24.71 18.11
CA LEU A 9 9.39 23.76 19.21
C LEU A 9 10.63 23.94 20.11
N LYS A 10 10.40 24.19 21.40
CA LYS A 10 11.46 24.20 22.41
C LYS A 10 12.05 22.79 22.52
N ARG A 11 13.38 22.69 22.54
CA ARG A 11 14.08 21.41 22.75
C ARG A 11 13.73 20.87 24.14
N SER A 12 13.00 19.76 24.19
CA SER A 12 12.90 18.95 25.42
C SER A 12 14.19 18.15 25.60
N GLY A 13 14.48 17.73 26.84
CA GLY A 13 15.64 16.90 27.16
C GLY A 13 15.69 15.57 26.40
N THR A 14 16.78 14.83 26.60
CA THR A 14 17.07 13.58 25.88
C THR A 14 15.96 12.54 26.09
N LEU A 15 15.36 12.07 24.99
CA LEU A 15 14.35 11.02 25.03
C LEU A 15 14.96 9.71 25.55
N LYS A 16 14.22 8.99 26.39
CA LYS A 16 14.59 7.63 26.81
C LYS A 16 14.67 6.73 25.58
N ARG A 17 15.82 6.09 25.34
CA ARG A 17 16.02 5.18 24.20
C ARG A 17 15.31 3.86 24.48
N THR A 18 14.11 3.71 23.92
CA THR A 18 13.38 2.43 23.89
C THR A 18 13.48 1.81 22.50
N PRO A 19 13.53 0.48 22.36
CA PRO A 19 13.48 -0.16 21.06
C PRO A 19 12.28 0.29 20.24
N LEU A 20 12.50 0.71 18.99
CA LEU A 20 11.42 1.08 18.09
C LEU A 20 10.65 -0.18 17.69
N ARG A 21 9.32 -0.14 17.81
CA ARG A 21 8.47 -1.24 17.34
C ARG A 21 8.63 -1.38 15.84
N ARG A 22 8.79 -2.61 15.34
CA ARG A 22 8.89 -2.91 13.89
C ARG A 22 7.66 -2.42 13.10
N VAL A 23 6.48 -2.44 13.74
CA VAL A 23 5.20 -2.01 13.15
C VAL A 23 4.41 -1.21 14.19
N SER A 24 3.78 -0.11 13.77
CA SER A 24 2.90 0.68 14.63
C SER A 24 1.65 -0.11 15.06
N LYS A 25 1.03 0.25 16.20
CA LYS A 25 -0.21 -0.42 16.65
C LYS A 25 -1.30 -0.35 15.58
N LYS A 26 -1.45 0.81 14.93
CA LYS A 26 -2.38 1.05 13.81
C LYS A 26 -2.10 0.10 12.64
N ARG A 27 -0.86 0.06 12.14
CA ARG A 27 -0.52 -0.80 10.99
C ARG A 27 -0.68 -2.28 11.31
N ALA A 28 -0.38 -2.71 12.53
CA ALA A 28 -0.61 -4.10 12.95
C ALA A 28 -2.09 -4.50 12.89
N GLN A 29 -2.99 -3.61 13.31
CA GLN A 29 -4.43 -3.84 13.18
C GLN A 29 -4.89 -3.88 11.71
N GLN A 30 -4.37 -2.96 10.88
CA GLN A 30 -4.68 -2.96 9.45
C GLN A 30 -4.17 -4.24 8.75
N ASN A 31 -2.97 -4.72 9.07
CA ASN A 31 -2.44 -5.96 8.51
C ASN A 31 -3.32 -7.18 8.82
N ARG A 32 -3.86 -7.26 10.05
CA ARG A 32 -4.82 -8.33 10.42
C ARG A 32 -6.09 -8.28 9.57
N LYS A 33 -6.63 -7.09 9.31
CA LYS A 33 -7.78 -6.90 8.42
C LYS A 33 -7.42 -7.26 6.96
N TYR A 34 -6.25 -6.81 6.52
CA TYR A 34 -5.76 -7.02 5.16
C TYR A 34 -5.59 -8.51 4.81
N THR A 35 -5.11 -9.35 5.74
CA THR A 35 -4.97 -10.79 5.48
C THR A 35 -6.30 -11.42 5.07
N LYS A 36 -7.36 -11.20 5.87
CA LYS A 36 -8.71 -11.72 5.58
C LYS A 36 -9.27 -11.14 4.28
N LEU A 37 -9.13 -9.82 4.12
CA LEU A 37 -9.58 -9.11 2.92
C LEU A 37 -8.90 -9.66 1.66
N ARG A 38 -7.60 -9.93 1.71
CA ARG A 38 -6.82 -10.42 0.59
C ARG A 38 -7.29 -11.80 0.14
N GLU A 39 -7.52 -12.69 1.09
CA GLU A 39 -8.04 -14.04 0.82
C GLU A 39 -9.41 -13.98 0.15
N GLU A 40 -10.33 -13.19 0.71
CA GLU A 40 -11.66 -12.97 0.14
C GLU A 40 -11.59 -12.34 -1.25
N TYR A 41 -10.76 -11.30 -1.43
CA TYR A 41 -10.64 -10.59 -2.70
C TYR A 41 -10.09 -11.50 -3.80
N LEU A 42 -9.03 -12.28 -3.55
CA LEU A 42 -8.45 -13.19 -4.54
C LEU A 42 -9.35 -14.40 -4.84
N LYS A 43 -10.22 -14.79 -3.89
CA LYS A 43 -11.24 -15.81 -4.15
C LYS A 43 -12.27 -15.33 -5.18
N HIS A 44 -12.71 -14.07 -5.07
CA HIS A 44 -13.69 -13.48 -6.00
C HIS A 44 -13.04 -12.96 -7.28
N ASN A 45 -11.73 -12.68 -7.27
CA ASN A 45 -10.96 -12.18 -8.40
C ASN A 45 -9.76 -13.09 -8.71
N PRO A 46 -10.01 -14.34 -9.19
CA PRO A 46 -8.96 -15.35 -9.33
C PRO A 46 -8.10 -15.18 -10.60
N VAL A 47 -8.41 -14.20 -11.45
CA VAL A 47 -7.77 -13.97 -12.75
C VAL A 47 -6.89 -12.72 -12.68
N CYS A 48 -5.70 -12.81 -13.28
CA CYS A 48 -4.74 -11.73 -13.39
C CYS A 48 -5.23 -10.69 -14.40
N ASP A 49 -5.39 -9.44 -13.96
CA ASP A 49 -5.85 -8.34 -14.83
C ASP A 49 -4.90 -8.09 -16.02
N ALA A 50 -3.62 -8.43 -15.89
CA ALA A 50 -2.60 -8.11 -16.89
C ALA A 50 -2.41 -9.19 -17.97
N CYS A 51 -2.64 -10.46 -17.65
CA CYS A 51 -2.34 -11.58 -18.56
C CYS A 51 -3.40 -12.67 -18.64
N GLY A 52 -4.48 -12.58 -17.86
CA GLY A 52 -5.54 -13.60 -17.83
C GLY A 52 -5.16 -14.90 -17.10
N GLY A 53 -3.92 -15.05 -16.64
CA GLY A 53 -3.50 -16.20 -15.82
C GLY A 53 -4.09 -16.19 -14.41
N ARG A 54 -3.78 -17.20 -13.59
CA ARG A 54 -4.25 -17.24 -12.19
C ARG A 54 -3.60 -16.13 -11.35
N ALA A 55 -4.42 -15.31 -10.70
CA ALA A 55 -3.97 -14.32 -9.74
C ALA A 55 -3.59 -14.96 -8.40
N THR A 56 -2.48 -14.51 -7.83
CA THR A 56 -1.98 -14.98 -6.53
C THR A 56 -1.65 -13.84 -5.59
N GLU A 57 -1.58 -12.61 -6.08
CA GLU A 57 -1.20 -11.41 -5.34
C GLU A 57 -2.15 -10.25 -5.66
N ILE A 58 -2.23 -9.28 -4.75
CA ILE A 58 -2.97 -8.04 -4.96
C ILE A 58 -1.93 -6.95 -5.17
N HIS A 59 -2.04 -6.26 -6.30
CA HIS A 59 -1.29 -5.04 -6.56
C HIS A 59 -2.07 -3.80 -6.09
N HIS A 60 -1.42 -2.90 -5.36
CA HIS A 60 -1.98 -1.62 -4.91
C HIS A 60 -1.64 -0.50 -5.90
N LYS A 61 -2.51 -0.27 -6.89
CA LYS A 61 -2.28 0.69 -8.00
C LYS A 61 -1.94 2.11 -7.53
N ARG A 62 -2.46 2.52 -6.36
CA ARG A 62 -2.26 3.84 -5.75
C ARG A 62 -1.45 3.81 -4.44
N GLY A 63 -0.66 2.75 -4.25
CA GLY A 63 0.16 2.49 -3.07
C GLY A 63 -0.63 2.01 -1.84
N ARG A 64 0.09 1.50 -0.84
CA ARG A 64 -0.48 0.82 0.35
C ARG A 64 -0.41 1.62 1.67
N PHE A 65 -0.21 2.93 1.58
CA PHE A 65 -0.02 3.78 2.76
C PHE A 65 -1.34 4.18 3.43
N GLN A 66 -1.30 4.57 4.70
CA GLN A 66 -2.49 4.92 5.49
C GLN A 66 -3.61 3.88 5.34
N GLU A 67 -4.84 4.30 5.03
CA GLU A 67 -6.01 3.42 4.83
C GLU A 67 -6.00 2.73 3.45
N ARG A 68 -5.15 3.15 2.50
CA ARG A 68 -5.07 2.56 1.15
C ARG A 68 -4.66 1.09 1.14
N LEU A 69 -4.12 0.55 2.24
CA LEU A 69 -3.89 -0.89 2.38
C LEU A 69 -5.18 -1.69 2.28
N LEU A 70 -6.32 -1.11 2.70
CA LEU A 70 -7.63 -1.77 2.77
C LEU A 70 -8.60 -1.28 1.68
N ASP A 71 -8.16 -0.35 0.84
CA ASP A 71 -8.97 0.31 -0.18
C ASP A 71 -9.03 -0.54 -1.45
N LYS A 72 -10.13 -1.28 -1.63
CA LYS A 72 -10.31 -2.24 -2.72
C LYS A 72 -10.40 -1.56 -4.10
N ASP A 73 -10.77 -0.30 -4.17
CA ASP A 73 -10.96 0.44 -5.43
C ASP A 73 -9.64 0.54 -6.23
N PHE A 74 -8.51 0.48 -5.52
CA PHE A 74 -7.18 0.52 -6.11
C PHE A 74 -6.46 -0.84 -6.09
N PHE A 75 -7.17 -1.93 -5.84
CA PHE A 75 -6.62 -3.27 -5.97
C PHE A 75 -6.64 -3.71 -7.43
N SER A 76 -5.72 -4.61 -7.77
CA SER A 76 -5.73 -5.36 -9.00
C SER A 76 -5.18 -6.76 -8.72
N PRO A 77 -5.93 -7.83 -8.99
CA PRO A 77 -5.43 -9.20 -8.87
C PRO A 77 -4.35 -9.44 -9.93
N LEU A 78 -3.15 -9.85 -9.51
CA LEU A 78 -2.06 -10.19 -10.42
C LEU A 78 -1.46 -11.56 -10.10
N CYS A 79 -0.95 -12.23 -11.14
CA CYS A 79 0.00 -13.32 -10.94
C CYS A 79 1.35 -12.75 -10.49
N ARG A 80 2.19 -13.58 -9.87
CA ARG A 80 3.51 -13.18 -9.35
C ARG A 80 4.38 -12.51 -10.43
N GLY A 81 4.39 -13.03 -11.65
CA GLY A 81 5.18 -12.49 -12.76
C GLY A 81 4.75 -11.09 -13.17
N CYS A 82 3.44 -10.87 -13.36
CA CYS A 82 2.91 -9.55 -13.68
C CYS A 82 3.09 -8.57 -12.50
N HIS A 83 2.92 -9.02 -11.26
CA HIS A 83 3.16 -8.20 -10.08
C HIS A 83 4.62 -7.72 -10.02
N GLN A 84 5.59 -8.58 -10.31
CA GLN A 84 6.99 -8.19 -10.42
C GLN A 84 7.23 -7.22 -11.58
N LYS A 85 6.65 -7.50 -12.76
CA LYS A 85 6.78 -6.64 -13.94
C LYS A 85 6.30 -5.22 -13.67
N VAL A 86 5.21 -5.02 -12.91
CA VAL A 86 4.72 -3.69 -12.54
C VAL A 86 5.78 -2.86 -11.81
N HIS A 87 6.56 -3.50 -10.93
CA HIS A 87 7.63 -2.83 -10.19
C HIS A 87 8.90 -2.61 -11.01
N MET A 88 9.19 -3.48 -11.98
CA MET A 88 10.38 -3.40 -12.83
C MET A 88 10.18 -2.46 -14.03
N GLU A 89 8.96 -2.34 -14.54
CA GLU A 89 8.62 -1.54 -15.72
C GLU A 89 7.51 -0.52 -15.41
N PRO A 90 7.79 0.55 -14.64
CA PRO A 90 6.76 1.53 -14.28
C PRO A 90 6.07 2.20 -15.47
N LYS A 91 6.81 2.44 -16.58
CA LYS A 91 6.22 3.03 -17.80
C LYS A 91 5.09 2.17 -18.36
N TRP A 92 5.32 0.86 -18.47
CA TRP A 92 4.30 -0.10 -18.87
C TRP A 92 3.16 -0.14 -17.84
N ALA A 93 3.49 -0.17 -16.55
CA ALA A 93 2.46 -0.21 -15.51
C ALA A 93 1.53 1.01 -15.53
N TYR A 94 2.05 2.21 -15.78
CA TYR A 94 1.22 3.41 -16.00
C TYR A 94 0.39 3.30 -17.28
N SER A 95 0.95 2.78 -18.38
CA SER A 95 0.22 2.68 -19.66
C SER A 95 -0.96 1.71 -19.59
N VAL A 96 -0.90 0.69 -18.74
CA VAL A 96 -1.99 -0.28 -18.53
C VAL A 96 -2.81 -0.01 -17.25
N GLY A 97 -2.59 1.12 -16.59
CA GLY A 97 -3.34 1.53 -15.39
C GLY A 97 -3.07 0.72 -14.12
N LEU A 98 -2.00 -0.08 -14.08
CA LEU A 98 -1.56 -0.81 -12.89
C LEU A 98 -0.75 0.06 -11.92
N LEU A 99 -0.23 1.20 -12.36
CA LEU A 99 0.19 2.30 -11.50
C LEU A 99 -0.61 3.55 -11.86
N ILE A 100 -1.05 4.30 -10.85
CA ILE A 100 -1.73 5.58 -11.05
C ILE A 100 -1.13 6.67 -10.15
N ALA A 101 -1.31 7.93 -10.55
CA ALA A 101 -0.89 9.08 -9.76
C ALA A 101 -1.52 9.05 -8.35
N ARG A 102 -0.76 9.52 -7.37
CA ARG A 102 -1.09 9.38 -5.94
C ARG A 102 -2.16 10.33 -5.46
#